data_AF-A0A9E3N306-F1
#
_entry.id   AF-A0A9E3N306-F1
#
_cell.length_a   1.000
_cell.length_b   1.000
_cell.length_c   1.000
_cell.angle_alpha   90.00
_cell.angle_beta   90.00
_cell.angle_gamma   90.00
#
_symmetry.space_group_name_H-M   'P 1'
#
loop_
_entity.id
_entity.type
_entity.pdbx_description
1 polymer ?
#
loop_
_entity_poly.entity_id
_entity_poly.type
_entity_poly.pdbx_seq_one_letter_code
_entity_poly.pdbx_strand_id
1 'polypeptide(L)'
;MEVTRVRALRGPNLWSHHTSIEAIVTCTPEEESIGALPGFETRLRALFPQIWPLQPTGHDDTIPLAQVLEVAALALQAQAGCPVTFSRTTATLERGVYQVVVEYSEEDAGRLAMKLAAQLCEAARTDQPFDLEAALKQLRDLDEDVRLGPSTGSIVHAAVARGIPFRRLTEGSLVQFGWGSRQRRIQAAEIDATGAIAESIAQDKELTKTLLNAAGVPVPLGRSVTDPDDAWAAAQEIGVPVVIKPKDGNQGKGVTVNVTTREQLNAGFAAASEFRDEIMVEKYLPGHDYRLLVVGNKLIAAARRDPPHVVGDGTHTVRQLVDIVNRDPRRGDGHATSLTKIRFDDIALASLAKQGYDAESVPPKGQRVTLRNNANLSTGGAATDVTDDVHPEVAARAIAAAHMVGLDICGVDLVCDSVLKPIEDQGGGIVEVNAAPGLRMHISPSFGKGRAVGE
;
A
#
# COMPACT_ATOMS: atom_id res chain seq x y z
N MET A 1 26.87 9.16 -28.83
CA MET A 1 25.51 9.12 -29.39
C MET A 1 24.74 10.33 -28.92
N GLU A 2 23.84 10.84 -29.76
CA GLU A 2 22.97 11.96 -29.44
C GLU A 2 21.52 11.48 -29.35
N VAL A 3 20.84 11.73 -28.23
CA VAL A 3 19.43 11.37 -28.03
C VAL A 3 18.57 12.61 -28.17
N THR A 4 17.70 12.64 -29.17
CA THR A 4 16.83 13.78 -29.49
C THR A 4 15.36 13.35 -29.60
N ARG A 5 14.46 14.33 -29.64
CA ARG A 5 13.01 14.13 -29.88
C ARG A 5 12.35 13.11 -28.95
N VAL A 6 12.73 13.11 -27.66
CA VAL A 6 12.17 12.21 -26.65
C VAL A 6 10.69 12.55 -26.37
N ARG A 7 9.79 11.65 -26.75
CA ARG A 7 8.34 11.80 -26.59
C ARG A 7 7.73 10.61 -25.86
N ALA A 8 6.70 10.86 -25.05
CA ALA A 8 5.94 9.81 -24.39
C ALA A 8 4.69 9.48 -25.23
N LEU A 9 4.57 8.21 -25.61
CA LEU A 9 3.41 7.63 -26.27
C LEU A 9 2.46 7.09 -25.19
N ARG A 10 1.35 7.81 -24.95
CA ARG A 10 0.45 7.61 -23.79
C ARG A 10 -0.69 6.62 -24.05
N GLY A 11 -0.48 5.67 -24.95
CA GLY A 11 -1.49 4.67 -25.33
C GLY A 11 -1.05 3.85 -26.54
N PRO A 12 -1.97 3.07 -27.13
CA PRO A 12 -1.69 2.28 -28.32
C PRO A 12 -1.07 3.13 -29.43
N ASN A 13 0.03 2.63 -29.99
CA ASN A 13 0.86 3.36 -30.93
C ASN A 13 1.36 2.42 -32.06
N LEU A 14 2.21 2.93 -32.94
CA LEU A 14 2.72 2.19 -34.10
C LEU A 14 3.49 0.92 -33.71
N TRP A 15 4.08 0.90 -32.51
CA TRP A 15 5.02 -0.15 -32.07
C TRP A 15 4.34 -1.21 -31.24
N SER A 16 3.44 -0.80 -30.35
CA SER A 16 2.76 -1.70 -29.42
C SER A 16 1.48 -1.08 -28.87
N HIS A 17 0.73 -1.89 -28.11
CA HIS A 17 -0.41 -1.42 -27.32
C HIS A 17 0.02 -0.81 -25.98
N HIS A 18 1.30 -0.88 -25.64
CA HIS A 18 1.87 -0.36 -24.41
C HIS A 18 2.17 1.13 -24.51
N THR A 19 2.22 1.80 -23.37
CA THR A 19 2.82 3.12 -23.23
C THR A 19 4.32 3.03 -23.46
N SER A 20 4.93 3.98 -24.17
CA SER A 20 6.36 3.90 -24.50
C SER A 20 7.02 5.27 -24.64
N ILE A 21 8.29 5.37 -24.21
CA ILE A 21 9.14 6.50 -24.55
C ILE A 21 9.72 6.21 -25.93
N GLU A 22 9.54 7.14 -26.85
CA GLU A 22 10.16 7.09 -28.17
C GLU A 22 11.20 8.20 -28.27
N ALA A 23 12.39 7.85 -28.75
CA ALA A 23 13.48 8.78 -28.98
C ALA A 23 14.12 8.53 -30.36
N ILE A 24 14.70 9.58 -30.93
CA ILE A 24 15.59 9.48 -32.08
C ILE A 24 17.03 9.50 -31.56
N VAL A 25 17.79 8.48 -31.94
CA VAL A 25 19.18 8.31 -31.50
C VAL A 25 20.09 8.36 -32.71
N THR A 26 21.00 9.33 -32.71
CA THR A 26 22.02 9.46 -33.74
C THR A 26 23.34 8.91 -33.22
N CYS A 27 23.88 7.94 -33.94
CA CYS A 27 25.18 7.32 -33.69
C CYS A 27 26.20 7.86 -34.69
N THR A 28 27.42 8.12 -34.22
CA THR A 28 28.57 8.33 -35.11
C THR A 28 28.93 7.00 -35.82
N PRO A 29 29.75 7.00 -36.89
CA PRO A 29 30.15 5.77 -37.57
C PRO A 29 30.80 4.72 -36.66
N GLU A 30 31.50 5.14 -35.62
CA GLU A 30 32.10 4.25 -34.60
C GLU A 30 31.04 3.65 -33.66
N GLU A 31 29.90 4.31 -33.50
CA GLU A 31 28.80 3.90 -32.63
C GLU A 31 27.73 3.07 -33.37
N GLU A 32 27.82 2.95 -34.70
CA GLU A 32 26.98 2.05 -35.51
C GLU A 32 27.25 0.56 -35.18
N SER A 33 28.39 0.24 -34.55
CA SER A 33 28.72 -1.10 -34.08
C SER A 33 29.52 -1.06 -32.78
N ILE A 34 29.00 -1.64 -31.70
CA ILE A 34 29.76 -1.76 -30.45
C ILE A 34 31.03 -2.60 -30.59
N GLY A 35 31.12 -3.46 -31.61
CA GLY A 35 32.34 -4.19 -31.94
C GLY A 35 33.48 -3.27 -32.40
N ALA A 36 33.17 -2.07 -32.87
CA ALA A 36 34.15 -1.04 -33.18
C ALA A 36 34.61 -0.24 -31.94
N LEU A 37 33.98 -0.46 -30.77
CA LEU A 37 34.31 0.20 -29.50
C LEU A 37 35.13 -0.76 -28.60
N PRO A 38 36.46 -0.60 -28.50
CA PRO A 38 37.31 -1.56 -27.80
C PRO A 38 36.93 -1.73 -26.33
N GLY A 39 36.64 -2.97 -25.94
CA GLY A 39 36.31 -3.36 -24.56
C GLY A 39 34.97 -2.83 -24.04
N PHE A 40 34.14 -2.21 -24.89
CA PHE A 40 32.89 -1.59 -24.49
C PHE A 40 31.92 -2.58 -23.84
N GLU A 41 31.66 -3.73 -24.49
CA GLU A 41 30.70 -4.71 -23.96
C GLU A 41 31.16 -5.29 -22.61
N THR A 42 32.45 -5.57 -22.47
CA THR A 42 33.02 -6.05 -21.20
C THR A 42 32.81 -5.03 -20.08
N ARG A 43 33.07 -3.74 -20.35
CA ARG A 43 32.84 -2.66 -19.37
C ARG A 43 31.36 -2.49 -19.06
N LEU A 44 30.49 -2.51 -20.06
CA LEU A 44 29.04 -2.43 -19.88
C LEU A 44 28.53 -3.56 -18.98
N ARG A 45 28.97 -4.81 -19.21
CA ARG A 45 28.59 -5.96 -18.37
C ARG A 45 29.20 -5.90 -16.98
N ALA A 46 30.35 -5.25 -16.80
CA ALA A 46 30.92 -5.01 -15.47
C ALA A 46 30.11 -3.96 -14.69
N LEU A 47 29.68 -2.87 -15.36
CA LEU A 47 28.86 -1.82 -14.77
C LEU A 47 27.40 -2.26 -14.55
N PHE A 48 26.88 -3.14 -15.43
CA PHE A 48 25.53 -3.67 -15.35
C PHE A 48 25.49 -5.19 -15.61
N PRO A 49 25.85 -6.03 -14.62
CA PRO A 49 25.96 -7.48 -14.82
C PRO A 49 24.65 -8.17 -15.23
N GLN A 50 23.51 -7.61 -14.83
CA GLN A 50 22.18 -8.17 -15.08
C GLN A 50 21.53 -7.59 -16.36
N ILE A 51 22.26 -6.86 -17.21
CA ILE A 51 21.73 -6.42 -18.50
C ILE A 51 21.37 -7.63 -19.36
N TRP A 52 20.21 -7.57 -20.03
CA TRP A 52 19.79 -8.64 -20.92
C TRP A 52 20.75 -8.82 -22.12
N PRO A 53 20.70 -9.99 -22.79
CA PRO A 53 21.43 -10.18 -24.03
C PRO A 53 21.12 -9.07 -25.02
N LEU A 54 22.18 -8.46 -25.58
CA LEU A 54 22.03 -7.41 -26.59
C LEU A 54 21.47 -7.97 -27.91
N GLN A 55 21.55 -9.29 -28.11
CA GLN A 55 21.01 -10.00 -29.27
C GLN A 55 20.34 -11.32 -28.88
N PRO A 56 19.33 -11.78 -29.66
CA PRO A 56 18.84 -13.15 -29.60
C PRO A 56 19.97 -14.13 -29.96
N THR A 57 19.95 -15.31 -29.33
CA THR A 57 20.96 -16.36 -29.59
C THR A 57 20.94 -16.78 -31.06
N GLY A 58 22.10 -16.76 -31.72
CA GLY A 58 22.28 -17.21 -33.11
C GLY A 58 22.17 -16.13 -34.20
N HIS A 59 22.13 -14.84 -33.85
CA HIS A 59 22.28 -13.71 -34.79
C HIS A 59 23.62 -13.01 -34.58
N ASP A 60 24.36 -12.75 -35.65
CA ASP A 60 25.66 -12.05 -35.67
C ASP A 60 25.50 -10.64 -36.32
N ASP A 61 24.41 -9.94 -35.99
CA ASP A 61 24.16 -8.61 -36.56
C ASP A 61 25.08 -7.55 -35.94
N THR A 62 25.32 -6.45 -36.64
CA THR A 62 25.98 -5.27 -36.06
C THR A 62 25.06 -4.64 -35.01
N ILE A 63 25.52 -4.52 -33.76
CA ILE A 63 24.75 -3.90 -32.67
C ILE A 63 25.11 -2.42 -32.58
N PRO A 64 24.20 -1.49 -32.93
CA PRO A 64 24.44 -0.07 -32.74
C PRO A 64 24.31 0.30 -31.26
N LEU A 65 24.98 1.38 -30.85
CA LEU A 65 24.87 1.90 -29.48
C LEU A 65 23.42 2.29 -29.10
N ALA A 66 22.60 2.64 -30.10
CA ALA A 66 21.17 2.87 -29.92
C ALA A 66 20.41 1.65 -29.36
N GLN A 67 20.76 0.44 -29.79
CA GLN A 67 20.16 -0.80 -29.28
C GLN A 67 20.64 -1.11 -27.85
N VAL A 68 21.87 -0.72 -27.50
CA VAL A 68 22.34 -0.83 -26.12
C VAL A 68 21.57 0.11 -25.20
N LEU A 69 21.32 1.36 -25.64
CA LEU A 69 20.50 2.31 -24.91
C LEU A 69 19.10 1.75 -24.64
N GLU A 70 18.47 1.18 -25.67
CA GLU A 70 17.17 0.52 -25.57
C GLU A 70 17.17 -0.59 -24.49
N VAL A 71 18.07 -1.56 -24.63
CA VAL A 71 18.13 -2.73 -23.74
C VAL A 71 18.47 -2.30 -22.31
N ALA A 72 19.39 -1.34 -22.15
CA ALA A 72 19.75 -0.81 -20.85
C ALA A 72 18.57 -0.08 -20.18
N ALA A 73 17.81 0.74 -20.91
CA ALA A 73 16.66 1.45 -20.37
C ALA A 73 15.54 0.49 -19.94
N LEU A 74 15.25 -0.54 -20.74
CA LEU A 74 14.26 -1.56 -20.37
C LEU A 74 14.73 -2.38 -19.16
N ALA A 75 16.00 -2.80 -19.14
CA ALA A 75 16.57 -3.60 -18.05
C ALA A 75 16.65 -2.83 -16.72
N LEU A 76 16.99 -1.54 -16.75
CA LEU A 76 16.99 -0.68 -15.56
C LEU A 76 15.59 -0.56 -14.96
N GLN A 77 14.55 -0.35 -15.78
CA GLN A 77 13.16 -0.32 -15.32
C GLN A 77 12.73 -1.65 -14.71
N ALA A 78 13.01 -2.76 -15.40
CA ALA A 78 12.64 -4.10 -14.93
C ALA A 78 13.32 -4.43 -13.58
N GLN A 79 14.59 -4.08 -13.40
CA GLN A 79 15.30 -4.30 -12.14
C GLN A 79 14.92 -3.32 -11.02
N ALA A 80 14.44 -2.13 -11.38
CA ALA A 80 13.83 -1.22 -10.42
C ALA A 80 12.47 -1.75 -9.91
N GLY A 81 11.84 -2.69 -10.63
CA GLY A 81 10.56 -3.31 -10.28
C GLY A 81 9.38 -2.83 -11.15
N CYS A 82 9.64 -2.07 -12.21
CA CYS A 82 8.61 -1.60 -13.13
C CYS A 82 8.12 -2.78 -14.01
N PRO A 83 6.80 -2.97 -14.19
CA PRO A 83 6.24 -4.06 -14.99
C PRO A 83 6.33 -3.77 -16.50
N VAL A 84 7.54 -3.79 -17.06
CA VAL A 84 7.80 -3.52 -18.48
C VAL A 84 8.44 -4.73 -19.16
N THR A 85 8.12 -4.95 -20.43
CA THR A 85 8.54 -6.13 -21.20
C THR A 85 8.88 -5.82 -22.66
N PHE A 86 8.46 -4.66 -23.18
CA PHE A 86 8.60 -4.31 -24.58
C PHE A 86 9.62 -3.20 -24.80
N SER A 87 10.53 -3.43 -25.75
CA SER A 87 11.34 -2.37 -26.35
C SER A 87 11.67 -2.72 -27.80
N ARG A 88 12.05 -1.72 -28.58
CA ARG A 88 12.50 -1.92 -29.96
C ARG A 88 13.39 -0.79 -30.46
N THR A 89 14.45 -1.15 -31.16
CA THR A 89 15.25 -0.25 -32.00
C THR A 89 14.98 -0.54 -33.47
N THR A 90 14.75 0.51 -34.26
CA THR A 90 14.57 0.41 -35.72
C THR A 90 15.44 1.45 -36.42
N ALA A 91 16.26 1.03 -37.39
CA ALA A 91 17.02 1.96 -38.22
C ALA A 91 16.09 2.80 -39.11
N THR A 92 16.40 4.08 -39.27
CA THR A 92 15.65 4.98 -40.17
C THR A 92 16.23 4.96 -41.58
N LEU A 93 15.65 5.75 -42.49
CA LEU A 93 16.22 5.95 -43.84
C LEU A 93 17.54 6.74 -43.81
N GLU A 94 17.81 7.48 -42.74
CA GLU A 94 19.05 8.22 -42.55
C GLU A 94 20.08 7.34 -41.83
N ARG A 95 21.25 7.18 -42.44
CA ARG A 95 22.33 6.34 -41.91
C ARG A 95 22.78 6.85 -40.54
N GLY A 96 22.97 5.93 -39.60
CA GLY A 96 23.39 6.25 -38.23
C GLY A 96 22.26 6.80 -37.36
N VAL A 97 21.04 6.95 -37.89
CA VAL A 97 19.88 7.45 -37.15
C VAL A 97 18.90 6.31 -36.90
N TYR A 98 18.58 6.11 -35.62
CA TYR A 98 17.72 5.04 -35.11
C TYR A 98 16.53 5.61 -34.37
N GLN A 99 15.41 4.89 -34.43
CA GLN A 99 14.25 5.13 -33.59
C GLN A 99 14.23 4.09 -32.48
N VAL A 100 14.34 4.55 -31.23
CA VAL A 100 14.36 3.72 -30.03
C VAL A 100 13.04 3.89 -29.30
N VAL A 101 12.41 2.77 -28.97
CA VAL A 101 11.12 2.70 -28.28
C VAL A 101 11.30 1.83 -27.06
N VAL A 102 10.96 2.33 -25.88
CA VAL A 102 11.06 1.59 -24.61
C VAL A 102 9.75 1.73 -23.85
N GLU A 103 9.12 0.61 -23.49
CA GLU A 103 7.91 0.60 -22.66
C GLU A 103 8.15 1.28 -21.31
N TYR A 104 7.13 1.95 -20.79
CA TYR A 104 7.12 2.45 -19.43
C TYR A 104 5.78 2.15 -18.74
N SER A 105 5.82 1.89 -17.43
CA SER A 105 4.64 1.87 -16.56
C SER A 105 4.20 3.27 -16.17
N GLU A 106 5.16 4.10 -15.75
CA GLU A 106 4.96 5.50 -15.38
C GLU A 106 5.90 6.41 -16.20
N GLU A 107 5.37 7.52 -16.73
CA GLU A 107 6.08 8.33 -17.74
C GLU A 107 7.41 8.88 -17.19
N ASP A 108 7.41 9.38 -15.96
CA ASP A 108 8.60 9.95 -15.33
C ASP A 108 9.68 8.89 -15.06
N ALA A 109 9.28 7.68 -14.67
CA ALA A 109 10.18 6.55 -14.51
C ALA A 109 10.83 6.14 -15.85
N GLY A 110 10.04 6.07 -16.93
CA GLY A 110 10.55 5.78 -18.26
C GLY A 110 11.52 6.84 -18.78
N ARG A 111 11.24 8.13 -18.54
CA ARG A 111 12.14 9.24 -18.90
C ARG A 111 13.45 9.18 -18.11
N LEU A 112 13.37 8.92 -16.81
CA LEU A 112 14.55 8.76 -15.97
C LEU A 112 15.38 7.55 -16.42
N ALA A 113 14.74 6.43 -16.75
CA ALA A 113 15.43 5.24 -17.22
C ALA A 113 16.20 5.48 -18.53
N MET A 114 15.60 6.19 -19.49
CA MET A 114 16.30 6.60 -20.72
C MET A 114 17.53 7.48 -20.43
N LYS A 115 17.41 8.40 -19.47
CA LYS A 115 18.53 9.27 -19.06
C LYS A 115 19.66 8.46 -18.39
N LEU A 116 19.32 7.57 -17.46
CA LEU A 116 20.28 6.72 -16.75
C LEU A 116 20.94 5.71 -17.69
N ALA A 117 20.20 5.15 -18.65
CA ALA A 117 20.72 4.27 -19.68
C ALA A 117 21.74 4.98 -20.59
N ALA A 118 21.47 6.25 -20.95
CA ALA A 118 22.42 7.06 -21.71
C ALA A 118 23.71 7.33 -20.91
N GLN A 119 23.59 7.61 -19.61
CA GLN A 119 24.74 7.76 -18.71
C GLN A 119 25.54 6.48 -18.56
N LEU A 120 24.89 5.33 -18.43
CA LEU A 120 25.53 4.02 -18.39
C LEU A 120 26.30 3.73 -19.68
N CYS A 121 25.70 3.99 -20.85
CA CYS A 121 26.36 3.83 -22.14
C CYS A 121 27.61 4.72 -22.24
N GLU A 122 27.50 5.98 -21.81
CA GLU A 122 28.64 6.90 -21.83
C GLU A 122 29.74 6.49 -20.85
N ALA A 123 29.38 6.02 -19.66
CA ALA A 123 30.33 5.50 -18.68
C ALA A 123 31.09 4.29 -19.22
N ALA A 124 30.38 3.34 -19.85
CA ALA A 124 30.99 2.20 -20.52
C ALA A 124 31.87 2.62 -21.71
N ARG A 125 31.52 3.69 -22.44
CA ARG A 125 32.32 4.21 -23.56
C ARG A 125 33.61 4.89 -23.10
N THR A 126 33.55 5.62 -21.99
CA THR A 126 34.65 6.48 -21.48
C THR A 126 35.43 5.88 -20.32
N ASP A 127 35.14 4.62 -19.95
CA ASP A 127 35.75 3.90 -18.83
C ASP A 127 35.61 4.68 -17.49
N GLN A 128 34.42 5.21 -17.27
CA GLN A 128 34.04 5.92 -16.04
C GLN A 128 33.18 5.02 -15.13
N PRO A 129 33.21 5.23 -13.80
CA PRO A 129 32.34 4.50 -12.89
C PRO A 129 30.86 4.88 -13.10
N PHE A 130 29.97 3.91 -12.90
CA PHE A 130 28.53 4.10 -12.85
C PHE A 130 27.97 3.42 -11.61
N ASP A 131 27.34 4.19 -10.73
CA ASP A 131 26.70 3.65 -9.53
C ASP A 131 25.32 3.08 -9.86
N LEU A 132 25.33 1.79 -10.23
CA LEU A 132 24.12 1.07 -10.58
C LEU A 132 23.12 1.00 -9.42
N GLU A 133 23.60 0.81 -8.18
CA GLU A 133 22.72 0.70 -7.02
C GLU A 133 22.00 2.02 -6.75
N ALA A 134 22.70 3.15 -6.83
CA ALA A 134 22.09 4.47 -6.71
C ALA A 134 21.09 4.75 -7.84
N ALA A 135 21.42 4.37 -9.09
CA ALA A 135 20.53 4.53 -10.23
C ALA A 135 19.23 3.71 -10.09
N LEU A 136 19.35 2.43 -9.69
CA LEU A 136 18.19 1.56 -9.43
C LEU A 136 17.37 2.05 -8.26
N LYS A 137 18.01 2.55 -7.19
CA LYS A 137 17.31 3.14 -6.05
C LYS A 137 16.54 4.39 -6.48
N GLN A 138 17.15 5.28 -7.26
CA GLN A 138 16.48 6.49 -7.74
C GLN A 138 15.26 6.17 -8.60
N LEU A 139 15.37 5.17 -9.50
CA LEU A 139 14.24 4.71 -10.32
C LEU A 139 13.13 4.11 -9.47
N ARG A 140 13.48 3.26 -8.50
CA ARG A 140 12.51 2.63 -7.60
C ARG A 140 11.79 3.66 -6.75
N ASP A 141 12.51 4.59 -6.15
CA ASP A 141 11.92 5.66 -5.34
C ASP A 141 10.96 6.53 -6.16
N LEU A 142 11.32 6.84 -7.41
CA LEU A 142 10.46 7.63 -8.31
C LEU A 142 9.21 6.84 -8.74
N ASP A 143 9.36 5.59 -9.18
CA ASP A 143 8.22 4.73 -9.53
C ASP A 143 7.26 4.57 -8.34
N GLU A 144 7.81 4.37 -7.14
CA GLU A 144 7.02 4.25 -5.91
C GLU A 144 6.20 5.51 -5.58
N ASP A 145 6.74 6.69 -5.86
CA ASP A 145 6.09 7.98 -5.59
C ASP A 145 4.96 8.28 -6.58
N VAL A 146 5.19 7.98 -7.87
CA VAL A 146 4.26 8.37 -8.93
C VAL A 146 3.20 7.31 -9.24
N ARG A 147 3.48 6.03 -9.04
CA ARG A 147 2.57 4.95 -9.44
C ARG A 147 1.27 4.93 -8.64
N LEU A 148 0.26 4.26 -9.20
CA LEU A 148 -0.99 4.04 -8.48
C LEU A 148 -0.76 3.23 -7.19
N GLY A 149 -1.37 3.69 -6.10
CA GLY A 149 -1.38 2.97 -4.83
C GLY A 149 -2.00 1.57 -4.96
N PRO A 150 -1.70 0.64 -4.04
CA PRO A 150 -2.03 -0.78 -4.19
C PRO A 150 -3.51 -1.07 -4.40
N SER A 151 -4.41 -0.30 -3.75
CA SER A 151 -5.85 -0.42 -3.96
C SER A 151 -6.24 -0.05 -5.40
N THR A 152 -5.93 1.18 -5.83
CA THR A 152 -6.26 1.70 -7.16
C THR A 152 -5.61 0.87 -8.26
N GLY A 153 -4.33 0.53 -8.09
CA GLY A 153 -3.57 -0.29 -9.02
C GLY A 153 -4.19 -1.66 -9.24
N SER A 154 -4.69 -2.31 -8.18
CA SER A 154 -5.36 -3.62 -8.31
C SER A 154 -6.63 -3.57 -9.16
N ILE A 155 -7.44 -2.51 -9.01
CA ILE A 155 -8.66 -2.32 -9.80
C ILE A 155 -8.30 -2.01 -11.26
N VAL A 156 -7.26 -1.19 -11.48
CA VAL A 156 -6.75 -0.89 -12.83
C VAL A 156 -6.20 -2.14 -13.51
N HIS A 157 -5.42 -2.96 -12.82
CA HIS A 157 -4.90 -4.22 -13.38
C HIS A 157 -6.04 -5.18 -13.76
N ALA A 158 -7.08 -5.29 -12.92
CA ALA A 158 -8.27 -6.08 -13.24
C ALA A 158 -9.02 -5.54 -14.47
N ALA A 159 -9.09 -4.21 -14.63
CA ALA A 159 -9.66 -3.58 -15.81
C ALA A 159 -8.85 -3.88 -17.08
N VAL A 160 -7.52 -3.76 -17.02
CA VAL A 160 -6.61 -4.09 -18.12
C VAL A 160 -6.75 -5.57 -18.53
N ALA A 161 -6.77 -6.49 -17.56
CA ALA A 161 -6.95 -7.92 -17.83
C ALA A 161 -8.28 -8.25 -18.53
N ARG A 162 -9.30 -7.40 -18.37
CA ARG A 162 -10.62 -7.52 -19.03
C ARG A 162 -10.75 -6.71 -20.31
N GLY A 163 -9.66 -6.07 -20.77
CA GLY A 163 -9.68 -5.19 -21.94
C GLY A 163 -10.52 -3.93 -21.74
N ILE A 164 -10.74 -3.50 -20.50
CA ILE A 164 -11.46 -2.26 -20.18
C ILE A 164 -10.45 -1.11 -20.28
N PRO A 165 -10.65 -0.15 -21.20
CA PRO A 165 -9.75 0.99 -21.32
C PRO A 165 -9.86 1.87 -20.08
N PHE A 166 -8.74 2.45 -19.65
CA PHE A 166 -8.70 3.37 -18.53
C PHE A 166 -7.84 4.59 -18.83
N ARG A 167 -8.04 5.65 -18.04
CA ARG A 167 -7.23 6.86 -18.06
C ARG A 167 -7.13 7.41 -16.64
N ARG A 168 -5.90 7.63 -16.17
CA ARG A 168 -5.65 8.40 -14.96
C ARG A 168 -5.93 9.88 -15.23
N LEU A 169 -6.75 10.51 -14.40
CA LEU A 169 -7.20 11.90 -14.59
C LEU A 169 -6.38 12.92 -13.80
N THR A 170 -5.67 12.48 -12.76
CA THR A 170 -4.82 13.31 -11.89
C THR A 170 -3.52 12.59 -11.57
N GLU A 171 -2.59 13.27 -10.92
CA GLU A 171 -1.42 12.64 -10.29
C GLU A 171 -1.82 11.75 -9.10
N GLY A 172 -3.06 11.84 -8.61
CA GLY A 172 -3.60 11.00 -7.54
C GLY A 172 -4.25 9.71 -8.05
N SER A 173 -5.18 9.19 -7.24
CA SER A 173 -5.91 7.94 -7.52
C SER A 173 -7.23 8.13 -8.27
N LEU A 174 -7.42 9.25 -8.99
CA LEU A 174 -8.61 9.47 -9.81
C LEU A 174 -8.45 8.78 -11.16
N VAL A 175 -9.20 7.70 -11.38
CA VAL A 175 -9.13 6.91 -12.61
C VAL A 175 -10.50 6.84 -13.26
N GLN A 176 -10.53 7.03 -14.57
CA GLN A 176 -11.68 6.78 -15.41
C GLN A 176 -11.53 5.45 -16.14
N PHE A 177 -12.58 4.65 -16.15
CA PHE A 177 -12.73 3.45 -16.97
C PHE A 177 -13.77 3.68 -18.06
N GLY A 178 -13.55 3.09 -19.24
CA GLY A 178 -14.48 3.21 -20.36
C GLY A 178 -14.54 4.63 -20.97
N TRP A 179 -15.48 4.80 -21.90
CA TRP A 179 -15.62 6.01 -22.70
C TRP A 179 -17.09 6.46 -22.79
N GLY A 180 -17.29 7.75 -23.05
CA GLY A 180 -18.61 8.33 -23.35
C GLY A 180 -19.62 8.11 -22.23
N SER A 181 -20.85 7.72 -22.60
CA SER A 181 -21.95 7.49 -21.65
C SER A 181 -21.79 6.24 -20.78
N ARG A 182 -20.84 5.36 -21.10
CA ARG A 182 -20.53 4.15 -20.32
C ARG A 182 -19.29 4.29 -19.45
N GLN A 183 -18.72 5.49 -19.36
CA GLN A 183 -17.55 5.73 -18.51
C GLN A 183 -17.93 5.59 -17.02
N ARG A 184 -16.99 5.08 -16.21
CA ARG A 184 -17.07 5.03 -14.75
C ARG A 184 -15.83 5.67 -14.15
N ARG A 185 -15.93 6.22 -12.94
CA ARG A 185 -14.77 6.78 -12.23
C ARG A 185 -14.61 6.16 -10.86
N ILE A 186 -13.35 6.08 -10.43
CA ILE A 186 -12.98 5.73 -9.07
C ILE A 186 -12.03 6.76 -8.50
N GLN A 187 -12.10 6.95 -7.19
CA GLN A 187 -11.08 7.63 -6.39
C GLN A 187 -10.59 6.62 -5.34
N ALA A 188 -9.37 6.12 -5.50
CA ALA A 188 -8.89 4.97 -4.71
C ALA A 188 -9.80 3.73 -4.87
N ALA A 189 -10.53 3.33 -3.82
CA ALA A 189 -11.49 2.23 -3.88
C ALA A 189 -12.96 2.70 -3.97
N GLU A 190 -13.21 4.00 -3.86
CA GLU A 190 -14.56 4.57 -4.00
C GLU A 190 -14.95 4.67 -5.47
N ILE A 191 -16.24 4.52 -5.75
CA ILE A 191 -16.82 4.58 -7.09
C ILE A 191 -17.67 5.84 -7.24
N ASP A 192 -17.86 6.30 -8.48
CA ASP A 192 -18.73 7.42 -8.83
C ASP A 192 -20.21 7.29 -8.43
N ALA A 193 -20.64 6.10 -7.98
CA ALA A 193 -21.97 5.86 -7.44
C ALA A 193 -22.06 6.07 -5.92
N THR A 194 -20.92 6.17 -5.21
CA THR A 194 -20.89 6.45 -3.78
C THR A 194 -21.48 7.84 -3.53
N GLY A 195 -22.58 7.90 -2.77
CA GLY A 195 -23.26 9.16 -2.47
C GLY A 195 -22.49 10.00 -1.46
N ALA A 196 -22.41 11.32 -1.68
CA ALA A 196 -21.76 12.27 -0.76
C ALA A 196 -22.34 12.22 0.67
N ILE A 197 -23.63 11.90 0.81
CA ILE A 197 -24.28 11.72 2.12
C ILE A 197 -23.72 10.48 2.82
N ALA A 198 -23.56 9.36 2.11
CA ALA A 198 -23.02 8.12 2.67
C ALA A 198 -21.54 8.30 3.08
N GLU A 199 -20.76 9.00 2.27
CA GLU A 199 -19.38 9.38 2.62
C GLU A 199 -19.35 10.24 3.89
N SER A 200 -20.19 11.28 3.97
CA SER A 200 -20.29 12.13 5.16
C SER A 200 -20.71 11.37 6.41
N ILE A 201 -21.62 10.40 6.30
CA ILE A 201 -21.99 9.53 7.41
C ILE A 201 -20.78 8.70 7.84
N ALA A 202 -20.09 8.05 6.91
CA ALA A 202 -18.93 7.20 7.20
C ALA A 202 -17.76 7.95 7.88
N GLN A 203 -17.61 9.25 7.60
CA GLN A 203 -16.62 10.11 8.25
C GLN A 203 -17.02 10.49 9.69
N ASP A 204 -18.32 10.49 10.03
CA ASP A 204 -18.83 10.74 11.37
C ASP A 204 -19.05 9.41 12.12
N LYS A 205 -18.12 9.09 13.03
CA LYS A 205 -18.14 7.84 13.80
C LYS A 205 -19.34 7.72 14.72
N GLU A 206 -19.81 8.83 15.28
CA GLU A 206 -20.95 8.85 16.21
C GLU A 206 -22.26 8.64 15.46
N LEU A 207 -22.43 9.37 14.35
CA LEU A 207 -23.59 9.22 13.49
C LEU A 207 -23.64 7.80 12.92
N THR A 208 -22.52 7.30 12.40
CA THR A 208 -22.42 5.91 11.90
C THR A 208 -22.88 4.93 12.97
N LYS A 209 -22.35 4.99 14.19
CA LYS A 209 -22.74 4.06 15.27
C LYS A 209 -24.20 4.17 15.66
N THR A 210 -24.74 5.39 15.74
CA THR A 210 -26.15 5.62 16.05
C THR A 210 -27.05 4.94 15.02
N LEU A 211 -26.72 5.10 13.73
CA LEU A 211 -27.43 4.47 12.63
C LEU A 211 -27.29 2.94 12.66
N LEU A 212 -26.08 2.42 12.85
CA LEU A 212 -25.84 0.97 12.97
C LEU A 212 -26.65 0.35 14.13
N ASN A 213 -26.62 0.97 15.31
CA ASN A 213 -27.37 0.51 16.47
C ASN A 213 -28.88 0.50 16.19
N ALA A 214 -29.41 1.56 15.55
CA ALA A 214 -30.83 1.64 15.17
C ALA A 214 -31.24 0.53 14.17
N ALA A 215 -30.30 0.04 13.36
CA ALA A 215 -30.50 -1.09 12.45
C ALA A 215 -30.31 -2.48 13.11
N GLY A 216 -30.05 -2.53 14.42
CA GLY A 216 -29.78 -3.77 15.14
C GLY A 216 -28.40 -4.37 14.84
N VAL A 217 -27.47 -3.58 14.31
CA VAL A 217 -26.07 -3.97 14.15
C VAL A 217 -25.32 -3.71 15.47
N PRO A 218 -24.63 -4.70 16.04
CA PRO A 218 -23.94 -4.53 17.32
C PRO A 218 -22.78 -3.55 17.20
N VAL A 219 -22.76 -2.54 18.07
CA VAL A 219 -21.70 -1.52 18.17
C VAL A 219 -21.31 -1.30 19.63
N PRO A 220 -20.09 -0.81 19.93
CA PRO A 220 -19.76 -0.42 21.30
C PRO A 220 -20.62 0.77 21.72
N LEU A 221 -21.42 0.58 22.78
CA LEU A 221 -22.26 1.65 23.33
C LEU A 221 -21.39 2.65 24.11
N GLY A 222 -21.70 3.93 23.98
CA GLY A 222 -20.94 5.01 24.60
C GLY A 222 -21.63 6.36 24.47
N ARG A 223 -21.00 7.39 25.05
CA ARG A 223 -21.43 8.79 24.90
C ARG A 223 -20.26 9.76 25.05
N SER A 224 -20.37 10.92 24.41
CA SER A 224 -19.48 12.05 24.65
C SER A 224 -19.54 12.50 26.12
N VAL A 225 -18.40 13.01 26.59
CA VAL A 225 -18.20 13.40 27.99
C VAL A 225 -17.50 14.75 28.05
N THR A 226 -17.83 15.58 29.05
CA THR A 226 -17.31 16.97 29.14
C THR A 226 -16.10 17.12 30.03
N ASP A 227 -15.98 16.28 31.05
CA ASP A 227 -14.93 16.35 32.07
C ASP A 227 -14.65 14.97 32.67
N PRO A 228 -13.58 14.79 33.47
CA PRO A 228 -13.23 13.51 34.06
C PRO A 228 -14.30 12.90 34.97
N ASP A 229 -15.14 13.71 35.62
CA ASP A 229 -16.18 13.22 36.53
C ASP A 229 -17.38 12.69 35.72
N ASP A 230 -17.79 13.41 34.68
CA ASP A 230 -18.79 12.94 33.72
C ASP A 230 -18.29 11.68 32.98
N ALA A 231 -17.00 11.63 32.63
CA ALA A 231 -16.39 10.47 32.01
C ALA A 231 -16.40 9.23 32.92
N TRP A 232 -16.17 9.41 34.22
CA TRP A 232 -16.30 8.32 35.19
C TRP A 232 -17.75 7.89 35.39
N ALA A 233 -18.70 8.84 35.41
CA ALA A 233 -20.13 8.53 35.46
C ALA A 233 -20.57 7.69 34.25
N ALA A 234 -20.17 8.10 33.03
CA ALA A 234 -20.41 7.34 31.80
C ALA A 234 -19.82 5.92 31.89
N ALA A 235 -18.59 5.78 32.42
CA ALA A 235 -17.97 4.48 32.59
C ALA A 235 -18.74 3.55 33.55
N GLN A 236 -19.33 4.11 34.61
CA GLN A 236 -20.18 3.36 35.55
C GLN A 236 -21.53 2.99 34.94
N GLU A 237 -22.14 3.87 34.13
CA GLU A 237 -23.38 3.61 33.40
C GLU A 237 -23.21 2.46 32.39
N ILE A 238 -22.10 2.45 31.65
CA ILE A 238 -21.78 1.42 30.65
C ILE A 238 -21.34 0.11 31.31
N GLY A 239 -20.62 0.21 32.44
CA GLY A 239 -19.93 -0.89 33.11
C GLY A 239 -18.49 -1.06 32.59
N VAL A 240 -17.54 -1.13 33.52
CA VAL A 240 -16.12 -1.36 33.21
C VAL A 240 -15.86 -2.82 32.75
N PRO A 241 -14.87 -3.07 31.87
CA PRO A 241 -13.93 -2.11 31.28
C PRO A 241 -14.52 -1.21 30.17
N VAL A 242 -13.95 -0.01 30.04
CA VAL A 242 -14.29 0.97 28.99
C VAL A 242 -13.09 1.42 28.17
N VAL A 243 -13.36 2.12 27.07
CA VAL A 243 -12.40 2.81 26.21
C VAL A 243 -12.67 4.30 26.34
N ILE A 244 -11.61 5.10 26.49
CA ILE A 244 -11.68 6.56 26.41
C ILE A 244 -10.87 7.03 25.20
N LYS A 245 -11.48 7.90 24.39
CA LYS A 245 -10.86 8.36 23.14
C LYS A 245 -11.38 9.73 22.69
N PRO A 246 -10.61 10.47 21.87
CA PRO A 246 -11.13 11.57 21.08
C PRO A 246 -12.23 11.11 20.13
N LYS A 247 -13.26 11.95 19.95
CA LYS A 247 -14.36 11.68 19.00
C LYS A 247 -13.86 11.56 17.56
N ASP A 248 -13.08 12.55 17.10
CA ASP A 248 -12.54 12.61 15.73
C ASP A 248 -11.06 12.21 15.68
N GLY A 249 -10.75 11.05 16.27
CA GLY A 249 -9.40 10.50 16.34
C GLY A 249 -9.03 9.63 15.13
N ASN A 250 -7.84 9.86 14.57
CA ASN A 250 -7.20 9.03 13.55
C ASN A 250 -6.00 8.26 14.12
N GLN A 251 -5.72 7.08 13.55
CA GLN A 251 -4.56 6.24 13.88
C GLN A 251 -4.42 5.84 15.36
N GLY A 252 -5.49 5.90 16.15
CA GLY A 252 -5.47 5.52 17.56
C GLY A 252 -4.76 6.51 18.49
N LYS A 253 -4.52 7.75 18.04
CA LYS A 253 -3.96 8.82 18.90
C LYS A 253 -4.96 9.21 19.98
N GLY A 254 -4.48 9.32 21.23
CA GLY A 254 -5.33 9.64 22.39
C GLY A 254 -6.26 8.50 22.86
N VAL A 255 -6.17 7.30 22.29
CA VAL A 255 -7.03 6.18 22.66
C VAL A 255 -6.43 5.41 23.83
N THR A 256 -7.19 5.30 24.93
CA THR A 256 -6.85 4.44 26.07
C THR A 256 -7.90 3.34 26.19
N VAL A 257 -7.46 2.08 26.10
CA VAL A 257 -8.32 0.89 26.11
C VAL A 257 -8.24 0.14 27.44
N ASN A 258 -9.23 -0.71 27.70
CA ASN A 258 -9.31 -1.58 28.89
C ASN A 258 -9.19 -0.82 30.22
N VAL A 259 -9.87 0.33 30.31
CA VAL A 259 -9.89 1.18 31.51
C VAL A 259 -10.86 0.57 32.52
N THR A 260 -10.35 0.24 33.71
CA THR A 260 -11.11 -0.43 34.78
C THR A 260 -11.21 0.38 36.06
N THR A 261 -10.36 1.39 36.23
CA THR A 261 -10.34 2.24 37.44
C THR A 261 -10.45 3.72 37.09
N ARG A 262 -10.85 4.54 38.08
CA ARG A 262 -10.99 5.99 37.90
C ARG A 262 -9.66 6.66 37.63
N GLU A 263 -8.58 6.17 38.23
CA GLU A 263 -7.23 6.69 38.04
C GLU A 263 -6.78 6.47 36.59
N GLN A 264 -7.03 5.26 36.04
CA GLN A 264 -6.77 4.96 34.64
C GLN A 264 -7.62 5.83 33.72
N LEU A 265 -8.89 6.05 34.07
CA LEU A 265 -9.80 6.89 33.29
C LEU A 265 -9.33 8.35 33.26
N ASN A 266 -8.97 8.92 34.41
CA ASN A 266 -8.47 10.31 34.51
C ASN A 266 -7.19 10.50 33.69
N ALA A 267 -6.26 9.53 33.77
CA ALA A 267 -5.04 9.56 32.96
C ALA A 267 -5.35 9.44 31.46
N GLY A 268 -6.30 8.57 31.08
CA GLY A 268 -6.75 8.42 29.71
C GLY A 268 -7.47 9.66 29.17
N PHE A 269 -8.28 10.32 30.01
CA PHE A 269 -8.96 11.58 29.67
C PHE A 269 -7.95 12.67 29.38
N ALA A 270 -6.99 12.89 30.30
CA ALA A 270 -5.94 13.89 30.11
C ALA A 270 -5.16 13.65 28.80
N ALA A 271 -4.76 12.40 28.54
CA ALA A 271 -4.06 12.04 27.31
C ALA A 271 -4.93 12.24 26.06
N ALA A 272 -6.23 11.99 26.13
CA ALA A 272 -7.14 12.21 25.00
C ALA A 272 -7.35 13.71 24.73
N SER A 273 -7.48 14.51 25.79
CA SER A 273 -7.67 15.96 25.73
C SER A 273 -6.49 16.72 25.14
N GLU A 274 -5.28 16.17 25.21
CA GLU A 274 -4.12 16.74 24.50
C GLU A 274 -4.29 16.74 22.98
N PHE A 275 -5.14 15.86 22.44
CA PHE A 275 -5.35 15.75 20.99
C PHE A 275 -6.60 16.49 20.52
N ARG A 276 -7.70 16.47 21.28
CA ARG A 276 -8.99 17.07 20.90
C ARG A 276 -9.81 17.45 22.12
N ASP A 277 -10.71 18.41 21.95
CA ASP A 277 -11.62 18.85 23.01
C ASP A 277 -12.82 17.91 23.21
N GLU A 278 -13.30 17.25 22.14
CA GLU A 278 -14.44 16.32 22.22
C GLU A 278 -13.96 14.89 22.54
N ILE A 279 -14.25 14.45 23.78
CA ILE A 279 -13.88 13.14 24.31
C ILE A 279 -15.12 12.25 24.47
N MET A 280 -14.93 10.94 24.32
CA MET A 280 -15.98 9.95 24.48
C MET A 280 -15.51 8.76 25.32
N VAL A 281 -16.45 8.18 26.07
CA VAL A 281 -16.31 6.91 26.77
C VAL A 281 -17.22 5.86 26.13
N GLU A 282 -16.67 4.70 25.82
CA GLU A 282 -17.39 3.58 25.18
C GLU A 282 -17.09 2.24 25.86
N LYS A 283 -17.98 1.27 25.68
CA LYS A 283 -17.76 -0.11 26.11
C LYS A 283 -16.50 -0.69 25.46
N TYR A 284 -15.65 -1.31 26.27
CA TYR A 284 -14.53 -2.10 25.76
C TYR A 284 -15.04 -3.42 25.17
N LEU A 285 -14.66 -3.69 23.93
CA LEU A 285 -14.93 -4.97 23.25
C LEU A 285 -13.66 -5.82 23.31
N PRO A 286 -13.70 -7.03 23.90
CA PRO A 286 -12.58 -7.95 23.88
C PRO A 286 -12.44 -8.62 22.50
N GLY A 287 -11.27 -9.23 22.29
CA GLY A 287 -11.02 -10.08 21.13
C GLY A 287 -10.04 -9.49 20.12
N HIS A 288 -10.19 -9.92 18.87
CA HIS A 288 -9.33 -9.58 17.76
C HIS A 288 -9.96 -8.52 16.85
N ASP A 289 -9.10 -7.76 16.18
CA ASP A 289 -9.49 -6.79 15.16
C ASP A 289 -9.61 -7.49 13.80
N TYR A 290 -10.75 -7.31 13.14
CA TYR A 290 -11.00 -7.80 11.79
C TYR A 290 -11.41 -6.66 10.87
N ARG A 291 -10.83 -6.64 9.67
CA ARG A 291 -11.31 -5.84 8.54
C ARG A 291 -12.14 -6.73 7.63
N LEU A 292 -13.40 -6.37 7.44
CA LEU A 292 -14.34 -7.02 6.53
C LEU A 292 -14.56 -6.11 5.31
N LEU A 293 -14.46 -6.64 4.10
CA LEU A 293 -14.68 -5.90 2.86
C LEU A 293 -16.02 -6.31 2.24
N VAL A 294 -16.95 -5.36 2.19
CA VAL A 294 -18.25 -5.51 1.54
C VAL A 294 -18.20 -4.83 0.18
N VAL A 295 -18.69 -5.53 -0.85
CA VAL A 295 -18.88 -5.02 -2.21
C VAL A 295 -20.29 -5.39 -2.68
N GLY A 296 -21.12 -4.38 -2.94
CA GLY A 296 -22.55 -4.52 -3.17
C GLY A 296 -23.23 -5.23 -1.99
N ASN A 297 -23.82 -6.38 -2.27
CA ASN A 297 -24.59 -7.17 -1.28
C ASN A 297 -23.83 -8.40 -0.77
N LYS A 298 -22.49 -8.36 -0.80
CA LYS A 298 -21.65 -9.51 -0.44
C LYS A 298 -20.44 -9.08 0.37
N LEU A 299 -20.13 -9.87 1.39
CA LEU A 299 -18.81 -9.89 2.00
C LEU A 299 -17.86 -10.63 1.04
N ILE A 300 -16.86 -9.94 0.49
CA ILE A 300 -15.93 -10.50 -0.50
C ILE A 300 -14.63 -10.96 0.13
N ALA A 301 -14.19 -10.29 1.21
CA ALA A 301 -12.97 -10.64 1.91
C ALA A 301 -13.05 -10.28 3.40
N ALA A 302 -12.29 -11.00 4.23
CA ALA A 302 -12.08 -10.70 5.63
C ALA A 302 -10.62 -10.95 6.02
N ALA A 303 -10.05 -10.05 6.81
CA ALA A 303 -8.69 -10.17 7.31
C ALA A 303 -8.64 -9.88 8.80
N ARG A 304 -8.06 -10.78 9.60
CA ARG A 304 -7.68 -10.50 10.98
C ARG A 304 -6.43 -9.63 10.96
N ARG A 305 -6.47 -8.48 11.65
CA ARG A 305 -5.34 -7.57 11.76
C ARG A 305 -4.65 -7.78 13.10
N ASP A 306 -3.34 -7.94 13.03
CA ASP A 306 -2.47 -8.11 14.18
C ASP A 306 -1.63 -6.84 14.37
N PRO A 307 -1.58 -6.26 15.58
CA PRO A 307 -0.70 -5.14 15.87
C PRO A 307 0.78 -5.49 15.66
N PRO A 308 1.63 -4.48 15.34
CA PRO A 308 3.06 -4.70 15.22
C PRO A 308 3.61 -5.22 16.54
N HIS A 309 4.28 -6.37 16.51
CA HIS A 309 4.86 -7.02 17.68
C HIS A 309 6.16 -7.73 17.30
N VAL A 310 6.96 -8.00 18.32
CA VAL A 310 8.09 -8.93 18.24
C VAL A 310 7.89 -10.05 19.25
N VAL A 311 8.53 -11.20 19.01
CA VAL A 311 8.53 -12.32 19.95
C VAL A 311 9.95 -12.45 20.50
N GLY A 312 10.09 -12.41 21.82
CA GLY A 312 11.36 -12.59 22.50
C GLY A 312 11.96 -13.94 22.18
N ASP A 313 13.28 -13.96 21.95
CA ASP A 313 14.06 -15.18 21.85
C ASP A 313 14.95 -15.42 23.08
N GLY A 314 14.91 -14.50 24.06
CA GLY A 314 15.74 -14.53 25.26
C GLY A 314 17.17 -14.03 25.07
N THR A 315 17.53 -13.54 23.88
CA THR A 315 18.90 -13.12 23.54
C THR A 315 18.98 -11.72 22.95
N HIS A 316 18.08 -11.36 22.04
CA HIS A 316 18.09 -10.08 21.35
C HIS A 316 17.24 -9.03 22.09
N THR A 317 17.67 -7.77 22.02
CA THR A 317 16.86 -6.65 22.51
C THR A 317 15.63 -6.44 21.64
N VAL A 318 14.61 -5.74 22.15
CA VAL A 318 13.42 -5.36 21.35
C VAL A 318 13.84 -4.65 20.05
N ARG A 319 14.82 -3.74 20.11
CA ARG A 319 15.37 -3.07 18.92
C ARG A 319 15.94 -4.06 17.90
N GLN A 320 16.79 -4.97 18.35
CA GLN A 320 17.40 -5.98 17.48
C GLN A 320 16.35 -6.91 16.87
N LEU A 321 15.32 -7.30 17.63
CA LEU A 321 14.21 -8.11 17.12
C LEU A 321 13.42 -7.36 16.04
N VAL A 322 13.16 -6.06 16.24
CA VAL A 322 12.52 -5.21 15.22
C VAL A 322 13.38 -5.13 13.97
N ASP A 323 14.69 -4.95 14.10
CA ASP A 323 15.63 -4.92 12.97
C ASP A 323 15.62 -6.25 12.20
N ILE A 324 15.57 -7.38 12.90
CA ILE A 324 15.45 -8.72 12.30
C ILE A 324 14.13 -8.84 11.54
N VAL A 325 13.00 -8.45 12.13
CA VAL A 325 11.68 -8.50 11.47
C VAL A 325 11.66 -7.59 10.24
N ASN A 326 12.29 -6.42 10.30
CA ASN A 326 12.38 -5.46 9.20
C ASN A 326 13.33 -5.89 8.08
N ARG A 327 14.12 -6.96 8.23
CA ARG A 327 14.92 -7.55 7.14
C ARG A 327 14.07 -8.36 6.14
N ASP A 328 12.80 -8.63 6.44
CA ASP A 328 11.88 -9.24 5.48
C ASP A 328 11.82 -8.35 4.21
N PRO A 329 12.17 -8.86 3.02
CA PRO A 329 12.17 -8.06 1.78
C PRO A 329 10.79 -7.53 1.40
N ARG A 330 9.72 -8.09 1.97
CA ARG A 330 8.35 -7.59 1.81
C ARG A 330 8.06 -6.34 2.65
N ARG A 331 8.94 -5.97 3.60
CA ARG A 331 8.83 -4.78 4.45
C ARG A 331 9.63 -3.60 3.88
N GLY A 332 8.91 -2.64 3.32
CA GLY A 332 9.47 -1.40 2.80
C GLY A 332 9.01 -0.19 3.59
N ASP A 333 9.45 0.98 3.11
CA ASP A 333 9.01 2.25 3.63
C ASP A 333 7.66 2.64 2.99
N GLY A 334 6.75 3.20 3.79
CA GLY A 334 5.42 3.60 3.31
C GLY A 334 4.53 2.44 2.86
N HIS A 335 3.88 2.60 1.69
CA HIS A 335 2.87 1.68 1.15
C HIS A 335 3.34 0.93 -0.11
N ALA A 336 4.61 1.06 -0.46
CA ALA A 336 5.17 0.54 -1.71
C ALA A 336 5.30 -1.00 -1.77
N THR A 337 5.40 -1.64 -0.61
CA THR A 337 5.56 -3.09 -0.49
C THR A 337 4.38 -3.69 0.27
N SER A 338 4.33 -5.02 0.30
CA SER A 338 3.22 -5.77 0.93
C SER A 338 3.11 -5.49 2.43
N LEU A 339 4.23 -5.23 3.11
CA LEU A 339 4.31 -4.93 4.53
C LEU A 339 5.04 -3.60 4.75
N THR A 340 4.70 -2.89 5.82
CA THR A 340 5.42 -1.67 6.21
C THR A 340 6.44 -2.00 7.31
N LYS A 341 7.61 -1.36 7.30
CA LYS A 341 8.60 -1.50 8.38
C LYS A 341 8.03 -1.02 9.72
N ILE A 342 8.35 -1.74 10.78
CA ILE A 342 8.04 -1.34 12.16
C ILE A 342 9.02 -0.24 12.56
N ARG A 343 8.51 0.89 13.08
CA ARG A 343 9.32 2.05 13.49
C ARG A 343 9.17 2.30 14.99
N PHE A 344 10.26 2.75 15.62
CA PHE A 344 10.24 3.28 16.98
C PHE A 344 9.88 4.76 16.93
N ASP A 345 8.66 5.10 17.33
CA ASP A 345 8.25 6.46 17.64
C ASP A 345 7.78 6.56 19.11
N ASP A 346 7.41 7.75 19.54
CA ASP A 346 7.02 8.02 20.93
C ASP A 346 5.85 7.13 21.38
N ILE A 347 4.92 6.82 20.46
CA ILE A 347 3.81 5.89 20.71
C ILE A 347 4.34 4.48 20.97
N ALA A 348 5.29 4.01 20.16
CA ALA A 348 5.87 2.70 20.35
C ALA A 348 6.64 2.58 21.67
N LEU A 349 7.41 3.60 22.02
CA LEU A 349 8.15 3.66 23.29
C LEU A 349 7.19 3.69 24.49
N ALA A 350 6.12 4.47 24.42
CA ALA A 350 5.10 4.50 25.47
C ALA A 350 4.38 3.15 25.63
N SER A 351 4.12 2.44 24.52
CA SER A 351 3.54 1.09 24.54
C SER A 351 4.45 0.08 25.22
N LEU A 352 5.76 0.14 24.95
CA LEU A 352 6.76 -0.71 25.61
C LEU A 352 6.83 -0.43 27.10
N ALA A 353 6.89 0.84 27.50
CA ALA A 353 6.98 1.22 28.91
C ALA A 353 5.78 0.70 29.73
N LYS A 354 4.57 0.72 29.16
CA LYS A 354 3.37 0.14 29.78
C LYS A 354 3.46 -1.38 30.01
N GLN A 355 4.25 -2.08 29.21
CA GLN A 355 4.53 -3.52 29.35
C GLN A 355 5.75 -3.81 30.22
N GLY A 356 6.41 -2.78 30.77
CA GLY A 356 7.64 -2.93 31.55
C GLY A 356 8.90 -3.19 30.71
N TYR A 357 8.86 -2.84 29.41
CA TYR A 357 9.99 -2.96 28.50
C TYR A 357 10.44 -1.57 28.01
N ASP A 358 11.70 -1.50 27.59
CA ASP A 358 12.22 -0.45 26.72
C ASP A 358 12.82 -1.07 25.45
N ALA A 359 13.39 -0.24 24.57
CA ALA A 359 13.97 -0.72 23.30
C ALA A 359 15.20 -1.63 23.50
N GLU A 360 15.90 -1.50 24.62
CA GLU A 360 17.14 -2.23 24.93
C GLU A 360 16.90 -3.46 25.82
N SER A 361 15.66 -3.63 26.29
CA SER A 361 15.24 -4.80 27.06
C SER A 361 15.30 -6.06 26.21
N VAL A 362 15.72 -7.18 26.81
CA VAL A 362 15.72 -8.51 26.19
C VAL A 362 14.49 -9.28 26.66
N PRO A 363 13.46 -9.46 25.82
CA PRO A 363 12.25 -10.15 26.23
C PRO A 363 12.52 -11.66 26.39
N PRO A 364 11.93 -12.32 27.40
CA PRO A 364 12.04 -13.77 27.57
C PRO A 364 11.59 -14.55 26.33
N LYS A 365 12.15 -15.75 26.13
CA LYS A 365 11.80 -16.59 24.98
C LYS A 365 10.29 -16.87 24.95
N GLY A 366 9.65 -16.57 23.82
CA GLY A 366 8.22 -16.74 23.59
C GLY A 366 7.36 -15.56 24.07
N GLN A 367 7.93 -14.57 24.76
CA GLN A 367 7.18 -13.40 25.19
C GLN A 367 6.83 -12.51 23.99
N ARG A 368 5.54 -12.28 23.74
CA ARG A 368 5.09 -11.31 22.75
C ARG A 368 5.18 -9.90 23.33
N VAL A 369 5.87 -9.01 22.63
CA VAL A 369 6.01 -7.60 22.99
C VAL A 369 5.35 -6.76 21.90
N THR A 370 4.30 -6.04 22.25
CA THR A 370 3.48 -5.29 21.29
C THR A 370 4.01 -3.85 21.17
N LEU A 371 4.36 -3.44 19.96
CA LEU A 371 4.93 -2.11 19.70
C LEU A 371 3.83 -1.05 19.61
N ARG A 372 2.64 -1.37 19.12
CA ARG A 372 1.49 -0.45 19.13
C ARG A 372 0.19 -1.21 19.30
N ASN A 373 -0.81 -0.57 19.89
CA ASN A 373 -2.13 -1.19 20.05
C ASN A 373 -3.00 -1.16 18.78
N ASN A 374 -2.68 -0.29 17.81
CA ASN A 374 -3.41 -0.24 16.55
C ASN A 374 -2.94 -1.34 15.59
N ALA A 375 -3.88 -2.06 14.97
CA ALA A 375 -3.59 -3.15 14.05
C ALA A 375 -3.41 -2.68 12.59
N ASN A 376 -2.92 -1.45 12.40
CA ASN A 376 -2.80 -0.87 11.06
C ASN A 376 -1.56 -1.42 10.33
N LEU A 377 -1.74 -1.81 9.06
CA LEU A 377 -0.61 -2.26 8.25
C LEU A 377 0.42 -1.13 8.04
N SER A 378 -0.02 0.13 8.01
CA SER A 378 0.86 1.30 7.86
C SER A 378 1.79 1.55 9.05
N THR A 379 1.50 0.95 10.21
CA THR A 379 2.36 1.00 11.41
C THR A 379 3.17 -0.29 11.59
N GLY A 380 3.18 -1.15 10.57
CA GLY A 380 3.93 -2.42 10.56
C GLY A 380 3.15 -3.63 11.07
N GLY A 381 1.84 -3.47 11.29
CA GLY A 381 0.93 -4.58 11.60
C GLY A 381 0.88 -5.63 10.49
N ALA A 382 0.36 -6.81 10.84
CA ALA A 382 0.19 -7.93 9.93
C ALA A 382 -1.30 -8.20 9.66
N ALA A 383 -1.60 -8.87 8.54
CA ALA A 383 -2.95 -9.28 8.18
C ALA A 383 -2.99 -10.78 7.87
N THR A 384 -3.97 -11.48 8.42
CA THR A 384 -4.25 -12.89 8.12
C THR A 384 -5.59 -12.98 7.42
N ASP A 385 -5.63 -13.53 6.21
CA ASP A 385 -6.89 -13.82 5.51
C ASP A 385 -7.69 -14.87 6.28
N VAL A 386 -8.96 -14.55 6.55
CA VAL A 386 -9.93 -15.41 7.27
C VAL A 386 -11.27 -15.47 6.54
N THR A 387 -11.29 -15.10 5.25
CA THR A 387 -12.52 -14.92 4.46
C THR A 387 -13.40 -16.16 4.47
N ASP A 388 -12.83 -17.35 4.31
CA ASP A 388 -13.59 -18.60 4.21
C ASP A 388 -14.10 -19.10 5.58
N ASP A 389 -13.61 -18.51 6.67
CA ASP A 389 -13.96 -18.85 8.05
C ASP A 389 -15.09 -17.96 8.61
N VAL A 390 -15.53 -16.95 7.86
CA VAL A 390 -16.53 -15.99 8.36
C VAL A 390 -17.90 -16.65 8.48
N HIS A 391 -18.46 -16.61 9.69
CA HIS A 391 -19.81 -17.07 9.96
C HIS A 391 -20.84 -16.28 9.14
N PRO A 392 -21.86 -16.93 8.55
CA PRO A 392 -22.86 -16.25 7.71
C PRO A 392 -23.55 -15.06 8.39
N GLU A 393 -23.81 -15.14 9.69
CA GLU A 393 -24.41 -14.02 10.45
C GLU A 393 -23.47 -12.83 10.61
N VAL A 394 -22.15 -13.07 10.76
CA VAL A 394 -21.14 -11.99 10.78
C VAL A 394 -21.14 -11.27 9.43
N ALA A 395 -21.16 -12.04 8.33
CA ALA A 395 -21.25 -11.48 6.98
C ALA A 395 -22.55 -10.68 6.78
N ALA A 396 -23.69 -11.19 7.25
CA ALA A 396 -24.97 -10.49 7.18
C ALA A 396 -24.96 -9.16 7.95
N ARG A 397 -24.33 -9.12 9.14
CA ARG A 397 -24.16 -7.89 9.92
C ARG A 397 -23.26 -6.87 9.23
N ALA A 398 -22.18 -7.31 8.60
CA ALA A 398 -21.33 -6.42 7.81
C ALA A 398 -22.07 -5.83 6.60
N ILE A 399 -22.88 -6.63 5.91
CA ILE A 399 -23.71 -6.17 4.78
C ILE A 399 -24.78 -5.18 5.26
N ALA A 400 -25.47 -5.49 6.37
CA ALA A 400 -26.44 -4.58 6.97
C ALA A 400 -25.80 -3.25 7.37
N ALA A 401 -24.57 -3.27 7.89
CA ALA A 401 -23.82 -2.06 8.20
C ALA A 401 -23.53 -1.21 6.96
N ALA A 402 -23.09 -1.84 5.87
CA ALA A 402 -22.86 -1.16 4.60
C ALA A 402 -24.15 -0.50 4.06
N HIS A 403 -25.27 -1.24 4.09
CA HIS A 403 -26.58 -0.74 3.65
C HIS A 403 -27.09 0.41 4.50
N MET A 404 -26.90 0.34 5.82
CA MET A 404 -27.36 1.39 6.74
C MET A 404 -26.62 2.72 6.52
N VAL A 405 -25.33 2.67 6.16
CA VAL A 405 -24.55 3.86 5.79
C VAL A 405 -24.86 4.30 4.35
N GLY A 406 -25.25 3.36 3.48
CA GLY A 406 -25.52 3.62 2.06
C GLY A 406 -24.27 3.50 1.17
N LEU A 407 -23.34 2.63 1.53
CA LEU A 407 -22.09 2.40 0.79
C LEU A 407 -22.15 1.11 -0.04
N ASP A 408 -21.80 1.21 -1.33
CA ASP A 408 -21.65 0.06 -2.22
C ASP A 408 -20.35 -0.71 -1.96
N ILE A 409 -19.27 0.00 -1.62
CA ILE A 409 -17.98 -0.58 -1.27
C ILE A 409 -17.59 0.01 0.08
N CYS A 410 -17.32 -0.85 1.06
CA CYS A 410 -16.86 -0.37 2.35
C CYS A 410 -15.99 -1.37 3.10
N GLY A 411 -15.12 -0.83 3.95
CA GLY A 411 -14.37 -1.59 4.92
C GLY A 411 -15.01 -1.47 6.29
N VAL A 412 -15.56 -2.57 6.80
CA VAL A 412 -16.18 -2.68 8.11
C VAL A 412 -15.14 -3.20 9.10
N ASP A 413 -14.89 -2.44 10.17
CA ASP A 413 -14.00 -2.83 11.26
C ASP A 413 -14.80 -3.50 12.38
N LEU A 414 -14.50 -4.75 12.66
CA LEU A 414 -15.15 -5.61 13.64
C LEU A 414 -14.16 -5.98 14.75
N VAL A 415 -14.60 -5.88 16.00
CA VAL A 415 -13.88 -6.45 17.15
C VAL A 415 -14.71 -7.58 17.74
N CYS A 416 -14.13 -8.78 17.79
CA CYS A 416 -14.75 -9.96 18.39
C CYS A 416 -13.71 -11.05 18.66
N ASP A 417 -14.01 -12.06 19.47
CA ASP A 417 -13.08 -13.15 19.75
C ASP A 417 -12.80 -14.00 18.49
N SER A 418 -13.83 -14.30 17.69
CA SER A 418 -13.70 -15.12 16.48
C SER A 418 -14.78 -14.81 15.46
N VAL A 419 -14.41 -14.77 14.17
CA VAL A 419 -15.38 -14.67 13.06
C VAL A 419 -16.15 -15.97 12.82
N LEU A 420 -15.84 -17.07 13.52
CA LEU A 420 -16.51 -18.37 13.38
C LEU A 420 -17.88 -18.45 14.07
N LYS A 421 -18.26 -17.44 14.85
CA LYS A 421 -19.50 -17.39 15.64
C LYS A 421 -20.22 -16.06 15.42
N PRO A 422 -21.54 -15.97 15.69
CA PRO A 422 -22.28 -14.70 15.69
C PRO A 422 -21.60 -13.63 16.56
N ILE A 423 -21.72 -12.35 16.20
CA ILE A 423 -21.03 -11.24 16.87
C ILE A 423 -21.58 -11.04 18.28
N GLU A 424 -22.90 -11.11 18.41
CA GLU A 424 -23.66 -10.84 19.62
C GLU A 424 -23.37 -11.88 20.72
N ASP A 425 -23.23 -13.15 20.36
CA ASP A 425 -22.97 -14.28 21.29
C ASP A 425 -21.63 -14.16 22.04
N GLN A 426 -20.69 -13.41 21.47
CA GLN A 426 -19.34 -13.20 21.99
C GLN A 426 -19.11 -11.77 22.50
N GLY A 427 -20.15 -10.94 22.54
CA GLY A 427 -20.04 -9.55 22.96
C GLY A 427 -19.13 -8.70 22.08
N GLY A 428 -19.01 -9.05 20.79
CA GLY A 428 -18.28 -8.27 19.80
C GLY A 428 -19.12 -7.11 19.25
N GLY A 429 -18.54 -6.34 18.32
CA GLY A 429 -19.24 -5.24 17.68
C GLY A 429 -18.46 -4.57 16.55
N ILE A 430 -19.19 -3.91 15.66
CA ILE A 430 -18.66 -3.09 14.58
C ILE A 430 -18.23 -1.74 15.16
N VAL A 431 -16.97 -1.38 14.95
CA VAL A 431 -16.35 -0.19 15.52
C VAL A 431 -16.34 0.97 14.54
N GLU A 432 -16.20 0.68 13.24
CA GLU A 432 -16.06 1.69 12.18
C GLU A 432 -16.53 1.12 10.82
N VAL A 433 -17.02 1.98 9.93
CA VAL A 433 -17.36 1.66 8.53
C VAL A 433 -16.70 2.72 7.65
N ASN A 434 -15.90 2.29 6.67
CA ASN A 434 -15.03 3.18 5.89
C ASN A 434 -15.42 3.15 4.40
N ALA A 435 -15.61 4.32 3.78
CA ALA A 435 -16.02 4.47 2.37
C ALA A 435 -14.90 4.15 1.36
N ALA A 436 -13.64 4.50 1.65
CA ALA A 436 -12.45 4.16 0.86
C ALA A 436 -11.59 3.08 1.53
N PRO A 437 -12.00 1.79 1.54
CA PRO A 437 -11.22 0.75 2.18
C PRO A 437 -9.86 0.53 1.51
N GLY A 438 -8.82 0.35 2.32
CA GLY A 438 -7.53 -0.14 1.85
C GLY A 438 -7.63 -1.61 1.44
N LEU A 439 -7.42 -1.92 0.16
CA LEU A 439 -7.55 -3.29 -0.36
C LEU A 439 -6.28 -4.13 -0.17
N ARG A 440 -5.13 -3.50 0.11
CA ARG A 440 -3.82 -4.15 0.21
C ARG A 440 -3.83 -5.40 1.10
N MET A 441 -4.50 -5.33 2.25
CA MET A 441 -4.52 -6.45 3.22
C MET A 441 -5.29 -7.67 2.72
N HIS A 442 -6.23 -7.48 1.80
CA HIS A 442 -6.98 -8.58 1.19
C HIS A 442 -6.26 -9.12 -0.05
N ILE A 443 -5.56 -8.27 -0.82
CA ILE A 443 -4.80 -8.66 -2.01
C ILE A 443 -3.57 -9.49 -1.64
N SER A 444 -2.77 -8.98 -0.70
CA SER A 444 -1.50 -9.57 -0.28
C SER A 444 -1.42 -9.64 1.25
N PRO A 445 -2.21 -10.52 1.89
CA PRO A 445 -2.15 -10.70 3.34
C PRO A 445 -0.78 -11.22 3.77
N SER A 446 -0.38 -10.97 5.01
CA SER A 446 0.85 -11.53 5.60
C SER A 446 0.79 -13.06 5.70
N PHE A 447 -0.41 -13.59 5.96
CA PHE A 447 -0.71 -15.01 6.08
C PHE A 447 -2.07 -15.33 5.43
N GLY A 448 -2.20 -16.53 4.87
CA GLY A 448 -3.43 -16.97 4.19
C GLY A 448 -3.46 -16.63 2.70
N LYS A 449 -4.65 -16.69 2.10
CA LYS A 449 -4.83 -16.59 0.65
C LYS A 449 -5.17 -15.15 0.23
N GLY A 450 -4.41 -14.61 -0.73
CA GLY A 450 -4.77 -13.36 -1.38
C GLY A 450 -6.10 -13.45 -2.12
N ARG A 451 -6.94 -12.42 -1.99
CA ARG A 451 -8.26 -12.30 -2.59
C ARG A 451 -8.19 -11.29 -3.75
N ALA A 452 -8.74 -11.66 -4.90
CA ALA A 452 -8.82 -10.81 -6.09
C ALA A 452 -9.91 -9.73 -5.91
N VAL A 453 -9.78 -8.88 -4.90
CA VAL A 453 -10.82 -7.89 -4.55
C VAL A 453 -10.87 -6.68 -5.50
N GLY A 454 -9.86 -6.52 -6.36
CA GLY A 454 -9.88 -5.52 -7.43
C GLY A 454 -10.65 -5.98 -8.68
N GLU A 455 -10.94 -7.29 -8.78
CA GLU A 455 -11.79 -7.88 -9.82
C GLU A 455 -13.27 -7.63 -9.56
#